data_AF-W7YJW8-F1
#
_entry.id   AF-W7YJW8-F1
#
_cell.length_a   1.000
_cell.length_b   1.000
_cell.length_c   1.000
_cell.angle_alpha   90.00
_cell.angle_beta   90.00
_cell.angle_gamma   90.00
#
_symmetry.space_group_name_H-M   'P 1'
#
loop_
_entity.id
_entity.type
_entity.pdbx_description
1 polymer ?
#
loop_
_entity_poly.entity_id
_entity_poly.type
_entity_poly.pdbx_seq_one_letter_code
_entity_poly.pdbx_strand_id
1 'polypeptide(L)' 'MKNRNVTGLIVALIYCFGLYAILMDAPEGEAPNHPLWVYTLIPLGATVISFLFERVIKFDFFKKKK' A
#
# COMPACT_ATOMS: atom_id res chain seq x y z
N MET A 1 -0.28 10.19 -23.20
CA MET A 1 0.24 9.66 -21.92
C MET A 1 -0.92 9.17 -21.09
N LYS A 2 -0.97 7.87 -20.76
CA LYS A 2 -2.07 7.21 -20.03
C LYS A 2 -2.33 7.98 -18.72
N ASN A 3 -3.57 8.41 -18.47
CA ASN A 3 -3.97 9.07 -17.21
C ASN A 3 -3.66 8.11 -16.05
N ARG A 4 -2.48 8.25 -15.46
CA ARG A 4 -2.08 7.49 -14.27
C ARG A 4 -2.77 8.14 -13.08
N ASN A 5 -3.54 7.37 -12.32
CA ASN A 5 -4.16 7.86 -11.11
C ASN A 5 -3.07 8.05 -10.05
N VAL A 6 -2.68 9.30 -9.81
CA VAL A 6 -1.60 9.68 -8.89
C VAL A 6 -1.99 9.35 -7.45
N THR A 7 -3.27 9.51 -7.10
CA THR A 7 -3.81 9.19 -5.77
C THR A 7 -3.62 7.72 -5.45
N GLY A 8 -4.00 6.83 -6.38
CA GLY A 8 -3.81 5.39 -6.22
C GLY A 8 -2.34 4.99 -6.14
N LEU A 9 -1.48 5.65 -6.92
CA LEU A 9 -0.03 5.42 -6.88
C LEU A 9 0.56 5.79 -5.51
N ILE A 10 0.18 6.95 -4.94
CA ILE A 10 0.65 7.40 -3.63
C ILE A 10 0.21 6.44 -2.53
N VAL A 11 -1.05 6.00 -2.54
CA VAL A 11 -1.58 5.04 -1.55
C VAL A 11 -0.83 3.70 -1.64
N ALA A 12 -0.58 3.20 -2.84
CA ALA A 12 0.19 1.96 -3.03
C ALA A 12 1.62 2.10 -2.51
N LEU A 13 2.27 3.24 -2.74
CA LEU A 13 3.62 3.50 -2.22
C LEU A 13 3.61 3.54 -0.68
N ILE A 14 2.70 4.28 -0.06
CA ILE A 14 2.59 4.35 1.42
C ILE A 14 2.43 2.95 2.01
N TYR A 15 1.56 2.13 1.42
CA TYR A 15 1.38 0.76 1.86
C TYR A 15 2.64 -0.09 1.72
N CYS A 16 3.31 -0.06 0.57
CA CYS A 16 4.55 -0.81 0.35
C CYS A 16 5.65 -0.41 1.36
N PHE A 17 5.82 0.90 1.60
CA PHE A 17 6.81 1.39 2.56
C PHE A 17 6.44 1.03 4.01
N GLY A 18 5.16 1.13 4.38
CA GLY A 18 4.68 0.74 5.72
C GLY A 18 4.84 -0.76 5.96
N LEU A 19 4.48 -1.59 4.99
CA LEU A 19 4.64 -3.04 5.08
C LEU A 19 6.12 -3.44 5.13
N TYR A 20 6.97 -2.77 4.37
CA TYR A 20 8.42 -2.96 4.42
C TYR A 20 8.98 -2.63 5.81
N ALA A 21 8.57 -1.50 6.40
CA ALA A 21 9.00 -1.13 7.74
C ALA A 21 8.57 -2.18 8.79
N ILE A 22 7.33 -2.68 8.70
CA ILE A 22 6.83 -3.72 9.61
C ILE A 22 7.60 -5.03 9.45
N LEU A 23 7.91 -5.43 8.21
CA LEU A 23 8.59 -6.70 7.91
C LEU A 23 10.10 -6.66 8.12
N MET A 24 10.70 -5.47 8.20
CA MET A 24 12.14 -5.28 8.42
C MET A 24 12.47 -4.85 9.85
N ASP A 25 11.45 -4.63 10.68
CA ASP A 25 11.61 -4.31 12.09
C ASP A 25 12.07 -5.56 12.84
N ALA A 26 13.39 -5.70 12.99
CA ALA A 26 14.03 -6.83 13.64
C ALA A 26 15.16 -6.35 14.58
N PRO A 27 15.44 -7.07 15.68
CA PRO A 27 16.58 -6.79 16.53
C PRO A 27 17.89 -6.84 15.75
N GLU A 28 18.85 -6.00 16.11
CA GLU A 28 20.17 -5.97 15.46
C GLU A 28 20.85 -7.35 15.53
N GLY A 29 21.14 -7.93 14.37
CA GLY A 29 21.82 -9.22 14.25
C GLY A 29 20.90 -10.44 14.07
N GLU A 30 19.58 -10.27 14.15
CA GLU A 30 18.61 -11.34 13.87
C GLU A 30 17.88 -11.11 12.54
N ALA A 31 17.54 -12.20 11.83
CA ALA A 31 16.69 -12.10 10.66
C ALA A 31 15.26 -11.72 11.08
N PRO A 32 14.54 -10.88 10.32
CA PRO A 32 13.16 -10.55 10.63
C PRO A 32 12.31 -11.82 10.75
N ASN A 33 11.87 -12.13 11.97
CA ASN A 33 11.07 -13.31 12.28
C ASN A 33 9.74 -12.87 12.88
N HIS A 34 8.82 -12.49 12.00
CA HIS A 34 7.47 -12.10 12.41
C HIS A 34 6.55 -13.32 12.47
N PRO A 35 5.58 -13.34 13.39
CA PRO A 35 4.57 -14.38 13.43
C PRO A 35 3.78 -14.45 12.11
N LEU A 36 3.38 -15.65 11.69
CA LEU A 36 2.80 -15.93 10.37
C LEU A 36 1.61 -15.02 9.98
N TRP A 37 0.86 -14.53 10.97
CA TRP A 37 -0.25 -13.61 10.74
C TRP A 37 0.19 -12.25 10.18
N VAL A 38 1.41 -11.79 10.44
CA VAL A 38 1.93 -10.51 9.91
C VAL A 38 2.04 -10.57 8.39
N TYR A 39 2.38 -11.73 7.83
CA TYR A 39 2.42 -11.91 6.38
C TYR A 39 1.03 -11.86 5.73
N THR A 40 -0.06 -12.05 6.50
CA THR A 40 -1.43 -11.86 5.98
C THR A 40 -1.73 -10.39 5.68
N LEU A 41 -0.94 -9.44 6.20
CA LEU A 41 -1.03 -8.02 5.84
C LEU A 41 -0.69 -7.78 4.37
N ILE A 42 0.08 -8.68 3.72
CA ILE A 42 0.41 -8.62 2.28
C ILE A 42 -0.87 -8.73 1.42
N PRO A 43 -1.64 -9.83 1.47
CA PRO A 43 -2.88 -9.90 0.71
C PRO A 43 -3.95 -8.92 1.21
N LEU A 44 -4.01 -8.65 2.53
CA LEU A 44 -4.98 -7.69 3.10
C LEU A 44 -4.79 -6.29 2.51
N GLY A 45 -3.57 -5.75 2.54
CA GLY A 45 -3.35 -4.43 2.00
C GLY A 45 -3.49 -4.36 0.49
N ALA A 46 -3.16 -5.43 -0.25
CA ALA A 46 -3.50 -5.52 -1.67
C ALA A 46 -5.02 -5.42 -1.92
N THR A 47 -5.86 -6.10 -1.11
CA THR A 47 -7.32 -5.99 -1.23
C THR A 47 -7.84 -4.60 -0.86
N VAL A 48 -7.28 -3.97 0.18
CA VAL A 48 -7.64 -2.59 0.59
C VAL A 48 -7.27 -1.60 -0.51
N ILE A 49 -6.09 -1.72 -1.11
CA ILE A 49 -5.67 -0.89 -2.23
C ILE A 49 -6.60 -1.12 -3.42
N SER A 50 -6.84 -2.37 -3.84
CA SER A 50 -7.75 -2.67 -4.95
C SER A 50 -9.15 -2.09 -4.72
N PHE A 51 -9.68 -2.20 -3.50
CA PHE A 51 -10.97 -1.61 -3.13
C PHE A 51 -10.94 -0.08 -3.16
N LEU A 52 -9.87 0.54 -2.67
CA LEU A 52 -9.66 1.99 -2.77
C LEU A 52 -9.53 2.42 -4.23
N PHE A 53 -8.85 1.63 -5.07
CA PHE A 53 -8.79 1.85 -6.50
C PHE A 53 -10.22 1.79 -7.08
N GLU A 54 -11.00 0.74 -6.83
CA GLU A 54 -12.37 0.64 -7.36
C GLU A 54 -13.34 1.73 -6.84
N ARG A 55 -13.24 2.10 -5.56
CA ARG A 55 -14.18 3.03 -4.89
C ARG A 55 -13.76 4.49 -4.98
N VAL A 56 -12.46 4.79 -4.87
CA VAL A 56 -11.91 6.15 -4.82
C VAL A 56 -11.47 6.64 -6.20
N ILE A 57 -11.19 5.80 -7.20
CA ILE A 57 -10.82 6.29 -8.56
C ILE A 57 -11.92 7.12 -9.25
N LYS A 58 -13.19 7.07 -8.79
CA LYS A 58 -14.20 8.05 -9.22
C LYS A 58 -13.85 9.50 -8.81
N PHE A 59 -13.04 9.67 -7.78
CA PHE A 59 -12.49 10.92 -7.27
C PHE A 59 -10.96 10.86 -7.36
N ASP A 60 -10.40 11.13 -8.54
CA ASP A 60 -8.99 11.47 -8.64
C ASP A 60 -8.82 12.84 -7.94
N PHE A 61 -8.54 12.81 -6.64
CA PHE A 61 -8.57 13.98 -5.74
C PHE A 61 -7.63 15.11 -6.21
N PHE A 62 -6.57 14.72 -6.94
CA PHE A 62 -5.58 15.62 -7.54
C PHE A 62 -5.92 16.04 -8.97
N LYS A 63 -6.89 15.41 -9.62
CA LYS A 63 -7.37 15.84 -10.91
C LYS A 63 -8.39 16.94 -10.68
N LYS A 64 -7.92 18.20 -10.72
CA LYS A 64 -8.79 19.38 -10.80
C LYS A 64 -9.91 19.08 -11.79
N LYS A 65 -11.17 19.09 -11.30
CA LYS A 65 -12.31 19.31 -12.19
C LYS A 65 -11.99 20.61 -12.92
N LYS A 66 -11.77 20.51 -14.23
CA LYS A 66 -11.76 21.67 -15.10
C LYS A 66 -13.19 22.16 -15.24
#